data_AF-A0A925E3F7-F1
#
_entry.id   AF-A0A925E3F7-F1
#
_cell.length_a   1.000
_cell.length_b   1.000
_cell.length_c   1.000
_cell.angle_alpha   90.00
_cell.angle_beta   90.00
_cell.angle_gamma   90.00
#
_symmetry.space_group_name_H-M   'P 1'
#
loop_
_entity.id
_entity.type
_entity.pdbx_description
1 polymer ?
#
loop_
_entity_poly.entity_id
_entity_poly.type
_entity_poly.pdbx_seq_one_letter_code
_entity_poly.pdbx_strand_id
1 'polypeptide(L)'
;TFVDAIYNAYAHKWNEKGEEFDGRVFEDAYPLLIDPPAMQATIVEHLRFMWDEYLQQEWKRVLPMLQDSADAFRQIDFNGQTAIQAARVVTGRNLSGIWEDLDRAESVVFVPSAHIGPYVSMFHHDQQIYVLFGARMPEGVKMRSAALTRSELLVRLSALADDTRLTILELLTERDELCAQDIITLLNLSQSSASRHLRQLTATGYLVERRREVAKCYSLNPDRLSDTILALRTFVRGKA
;
A
#
# COMPACT_ATOMS: atom_id res chain seq x y z
N THR A 1 36.41 12.70 -20.08
CA THR A 1 35.55 13.64 -19.33
C THR A 1 34.83 12.88 -18.22
N PHE A 2 34.10 13.55 -17.31
CA PHE A 2 33.25 12.86 -16.33
C PHE A 2 32.25 11.92 -17.01
N VAL A 3 31.61 12.38 -18.10
CA VAL A 3 30.67 11.59 -18.90
C VAL A 3 31.34 10.36 -19.51
N ASP A 4 32.56 10.49 -20.06
CA ASP A 4 33.29 9.34 -20.60
C ASP A 4 33.58 8.29 -19.52
N ALA A 5 33.87 8.73 -18.28
CA ALA A 5 34.10 7.83 -17.16
C ALA A 5 32.81 7.08 -16.77
N ILE A 6 31.66 7.77 -16.73
CA ILE A 6 30.35 7.16 -16.49
C ILE A 6 29.97 6.19 -17.61
N TYR A 7 30.15 6.59 -18.87
CA TYR A 7 29.88 5.76 -20.04
C TYR A 7 30.70 4.46 -19.98
N ASN A 8 32.01 4.56 -19.77
CA ASN A 8 32.88 3.38 -19.69
C ASN A 8 32.53 2.46 -18.51
N ALA A 9 32.08 3.02 -17.38
CA ALA A 9 31.72 2.24 -16.20
C ALA A 9 30.34 1.58 -16.31
N TYR A 10 29.38 2.19 -17.01
CA TYR A 10 27.97 1.81 -16.90
C TYR A 10 27.22 1.60 -18.22
N ALA A 11 27.78 1.93 -19.40
CA ALA A 11 27.07 1.82 -20.68
C ALA A 11 26.53 0.41 -20.97
N HIS A 12 27.21 -0.64 -20.50
CA HIS A 12 26.74 -2.02 -20.64
C HIS A 12 25.34 -2.23 -20.03
N LYS A 13 25.00 -1.54 -18.92
CA LYS A 13 23.69 -1.65 -18.26
C LYS A 13 22.54 -1.06 -19.07
N TRP A 14 22.82 -0.06 -19.91
CA TRP A 14 21.83 0.54 -20.81
C TRP A 14 21.59 -0.37 -22.01
N ASN A 15 22.66 -0.96 -22.58
CA ASN A 15 22.56 -1.94 -23.65
C ASN A 15 21.76 -3.19 -23.24
N GLU A 16 21.94 -3.69 -22.03
CA GLU A 16 21.16 -4.82 -21.47
C GLU A 16 19.66 -4.53 -21.39
N LYS A 17 19.28 -3.27 -21.24
CA LYS A 17 17.87 -2.82 -21.21
C LYS A 17 17.33 -2.40 -22.57
N GLY A 18 18.17 -2.41 -23.62
CA GLY A 18 17.81 -1.91 -24.95
C GLY A 18 17.62 -0.40 -25.00
N GLU A 19 18.23 0.34 -24.07
CA GLU A 19 18.15 1.80 -23.96
C GLU A 19 19.45 2.44 -24.47
N GLU A 20 19.35 3.59 -25.14
CA GLU A 20 20.52 4.37 -25.55
C GLU A 20 21.04 5.22 -24.37
N PHE A 21 22.37 5.33 -24.24
CA PHE A 21 22.97 6.14 -23.18
C PHE A 21 22.79 7.64 -23.47
N ASP A 22 22.02 8.34 -22.64
CA ASP A 22 21.89 9.80 -22.69
C ASP A 22 22.90 10.47 -21.73
N GLY A 23 24.01 10.95 -22.28
CA GLY A 23 25.08 11.61 -21.52
C GLY A 23 24.71 12.96 -20.93
N ARG A 24 23.67 13.64 -21.44
CA ARG A 24 23.31 15.02 -21.07
C ARG A 24 22.93 15.14 -19.60
N VAL A 25 22.21 14.14 -19.08
CA VAL A 25 21.84 14.10 -17.65
C VAL A 25 23.09 14.11 -16.75
N PHE A 26 24.16 13.45 -17.18
CA PHE A 26 25.41 13.41 -16.43
C PHE A 26 26.24 14.69 -16.61
N GLU A 27 26.17 15.33 -17.77
CA GLU A 27 26.75 16.66 -18.01
C GLU A 27 26.12 17.71 -17.09
N ASP A 28 24.79 17.72 -17.01
CA ASP A 28 24.04 18.67 -16.18
C ASP A 28 24.20 18.38 -14.67
N ALA A 29 24.36 17.11 -14.29
CA ALA A 29 24.55 16.72 -12.90
C ALA A 29 25.97 16.99 -12.38
N TYR A 30 26.99 16.95 -13.24
CA TYR A 30 28.39 17.04 -12.80
C TYR A 30 28.73 18.33 -12.03
N PRO A 31 28.32 19.54 -12.48
CA PRO A 31 28.54 20.77 -11.72
C PRO A 31 27.92 20.73 -10.32
N LEU A 32 26.76 20.10 -10.17
CA LEU A 32 26.09 19.96 -8.87
C LEU A 32 26.87 19.00 -7.95
N LEU A 33 27.41 17.90 -8.49
CA LEU A 33 28.16 16.93 -7.68
C LEU A 33 29.44 17.49 -7.07
N ILE A 34 30.05 18.50 -7.70
CA ILE A 34 31.28 19.15 -7.22
C ILE A 34 31.02 20.45 -6.44
N ASP A 35 29.75 20.87 -6.32
CA ASP A 35 29.30 22.04 -5.57
C ASP A 35 28.11 21.66 -4.66
N PRO A 36 28.38 21.13 -3.45
CA PRO A 36 27.33 20.67 -2.54
C PRO A 36 26.28 21.74 -2.18
N PRO A 37 26.66 23.02 -1.93
CA PRO A 37 25.67 24.10 -1.77
C PRO A 37 24.75 24.27 -2.98
N ALA A 38 25.29 24.28 -4.21
CA ALA A 38 24.46 24.39 -5.41
C ALA A 38 23.52 23.18 -5.57
N MET A 39 24.02 21.96 -5.34
CA MET A 39 23.20 20.75 -5.37
C MET A 39 22.06 20.81 -4.35
N GLN A 40 22.35 21.23 -3.12
CA GLN A 40 21.34 21.39 -2.09
C GLN A 40 20.28 22.42 -2.51
N ALA A 41 20.70 23.57 -3.06
CA ALA A 41 19.79 24.59 -3.53
C ALA A 41 18.85 24.06 -4.63
N THR A 42 19.39 23.36 -5.63
CA THR A 42 18.61 22.75 -6.72
C THR A 42 17.61 21.72 -6.21
N ILE A 43 18.02 20.82 -5.30
CA ILE A 43 17.11 19.81 -4.72
C ILE A 43 15.99 20.50 -3.94
N VAL A 44 16.32 21.48 -3.09
CA VAL A 44 15.33 22.20 -2.28
C VAL A 44 14.37 22.99 -3.16
N GLU A 45 14.86 23.64 -4.22
CA GLU A 45 14.03 24.36 -5.19
C GLU A 45 13.07 23.41 -5.89
N HIS A 46 13.55 22.25 -6.37
CA HIS A 46 12.70 21.26 -7.00
C HIS A 46 11.63 20.69 -6.05
N LEU A 47 11.99 20.39 -4.79
CA LEU A 47 11.04 19.93 -3.78
C LEU A 47 9.98 21.00 -3.46
N ARG A 48 10.35 22.28 -3.41
CA ARG A 48 9.42 23.40 -3.23
C ARG A 48 8.48 23.53 -4.43
N PHE A 49 9.01 23.49 -5.65
CA PHE A 49 8.20 23.46 -6.86
C PHE A 49 7.19 22.31 -6.84
N MET A 50 7.62 21.09 -6.52
CA MET A 50 6.69 19.95 -6.40
C MET A 50 5.61 20.19 -5.34
N TRP A 51 6.00 20.77 -4.20
CA TRP A 51 5.06 21.11 -3.13
C TRP A 51 4.04 22.14 -3.58
N ASP A 52 4.49 23.27 -4.09
CA ASP A 52 3.66 24.43 -4.42
C ASP A 52 2.72 24.13 -5.60
N GLU A 53 3.20 23.44 -6.62
CA GLU A 53 2.43 23.18 -7.85
C GLU A 53 1.52 21.96 -7.76
N TYR A 54 1.92 20.90 -7.04
CA TYR A 54 1.22 19.61 -7.09
C TYR A 54 0.74 19.12 -5.73
N LEU A 55 1.60 19.14 -4.70
CA LEU A 55 1.31 18.42 -3.45
C LEU A 55 0.47 19.23 -2.45
N GLN A 56 0.61 20.56 -2.42
CA GLN A 56 -0.05 21.39 -1.41
C GLN A 56 -1.58 21.37 -1.56
N GLN A 57 -2.09 21.45 -2.78
CA GLN A 57 -3.54 21.39 -3.04
C GLN A 57 -4.10 20.03 -2.64
N GLU A 58 -3.40 18.96 -3.01
CA GLU A 58 -3.78 17.60 -2.65
C GLU A 58 -3.76 17.40 -1.13
N TRP A 59 -2.72 17.88 -0.43
CA TRP A 59 -2.63 17.86 1.02
C TRP A 59 -3.82 18.55 1.68
N LYS A 60 -4.16 19.78 1.25
CA LYS A 60 -5.34 20.51 1.74
C LYS A 60 -6.63 19.72 1.50
N ARG A 61 -6.74 19.02 0.36
CA ARG A 61 -7.92 18.21 0.01
C ARG A 61 -8.07 16.97 0.90
N VAL A 62 -6.98 16.27 1.21
CA VAL A 62 -7.03 15.00 1.95
C VAL A 62 -6.90 15.17 3.46
N LEU A 63 -6.34 16.29 3.95
CA LEU A 63 -6.07 16.52 5.37
C LEU A 63 -7.30 16.31 6.28
N PRO A 64 -8.50 16.86 5.99
CA PRO A 64 -9.67 16.65 6.85
C PRO A 64 -10.05 15.17 6.99
N MET A 65 -9.94 14.43 5.89
CA MET A 65 -10.23 12.99 5.85
C MET A 65 -9.22 12.19 6.69
N LEU A 66 -7.94 12.57 6.66
CA LEU A 66 -6.89 11.93 7.47
C LEU A 66 -7.06 12.24 8.96
N GLN A 67 -7.44 13.48 9.29
CA GLN A 67 -7.74 13.91 10.65
C GLN A 67 -8.95 13.14 11.22
N ASP A 68 -10.06 13.06 10.46
CA ASP A 68 -11.24 12.29 10.84
C ASP A 68 -10.89 10.81 11.14
N SER A 69 -10.07 10.18 10.29
CA SER A 69 -9.62 8.80 10.46
C SER A 69 -8.78 8.65 11.74
N ALA A 70 -7.78 9.52 11.95
CA ALA A 70 -6.94 9.49 13.13
C ALA A 70 -7.74 9.72 14.42
N ASP A 71 -8.64 10.70 14.42
CA ASP A 71 -9.46 11.05 15.58
C ASP A 71 -10.46 9.95 15.94
N ALA A 72 -11.00 9.23 14.94
CA ALA A 72 -11.87 8.08 15.18
C ALA A 72 -11.10 6.93 15.86
N PHE A 73 -9.88 6.62 15.42
CA PHE A 73 -9.07 5.56 16.05
C PHE A 73 -8.54 5.95 17.43
N ARG A 74 -8.31 7.25 17.69
CA ARG A 74 -7.95 7.75 19.04
C ARG A 74 -9.05 7.53 20.08
N GLN A 75 -10.30 7.35 19.66
CA GLN A 75 -11.43 7.08 20.57
C GLN A 75 -11.56 5.61 20.96
N ILE A 76 -10.81 4.71 20.33
CA ILE A 76 -10.83 3.28 20.67
C ILE A 76 -9.91 3.04 21.86
N ASP A 77 -10.41 2.27 22.83
CA ASP A 77 -9.58 1.76 23.91
C ASP A 77 -8.76 0.55 23.45
N PHE A 78 -7.45 0.74 23.35
CA PHE A 78 -6.49 -0.33 23.04
C PHE A 78 -5.83 -0.92 24.31
N ASN A 79 -6.24 -0.50 25.50
CA ASN A 79 -5.65 -1.02 26.73
C ASN A 79 -5.84 -2.54 26.83
N GLY A 80 -4.76 -3.24 27.19
CA GLY A 80 -4.76 -4.70 27.29
C GLY A 80 -4.69 -5.45 25.95
N GLN A 81 -4.63 -4.75 24.82
CA GLN A 81 -4.39 -5.37 23.51
C GLN A 81 -2.89 -5.45 23.21
N THR A 82 -2.47 -6.49 22.48
CA THR A 82 -1.11 -6.54 21.91
C THR A 82 -0.99 -5.59 20.73
N ALA A 83 0.24 -5.24 20.32
CA ALA A 83 0.47 -4.35 19.19
C ALA A 83 -0.08 -4.95 17.88
N ILE A 84 0.03 -6.28 17.73
CA ILE A 84 -0.58 -7.01 16.60
C ILE A 84 -2.11 -6.92 16.62
N GLN A 85 -2.75 -7.02 17.79
CA GLN A 85 -4.21 -6.88 17.91
C GLN A 85 -4.66 -5.46 17.55
N ALA A 86 -4.00 -4.45 18.09
CA ALA A 86 -4.26 -3.05 17.73
C ALA A 86 -4.06 -2.82 16.22
N ALA A 87 -2.99 -3.37 15.63
CA ALA A 87 -2.73 -3.26 14.21
C ALA A 87 -3.80 -3.95 13.35
N ARG A 88 -4.34 -5.10 13.79
CA ARG A 88 -5.48 -5.74 13.13
C ARG A 88 -6.72 -4.85 13.15
N VAL A 89 -7.02 -4.19 14.27
CA VAL A 89 -8.17 -3.27 14.38
C VAL A 89 -7.98 -2.04 13.49
N VAL A 90 -6.81 -1.40 13.56
CA VAL A 90 -6.54 -0.15 12.83
C VAL A 90 -6.48 -0.37 11.32
N THR A 91 -5.78 -1.41 10.89
CA THR A 91 -5.61 -1.70 9.46
C THR A 91 -6.79 -2.51 8.89
N GLY A 92 -7.56 -3.18 9.74
CA GLY A 92 -8.55 -4.23 9.42
C GLY A 92 -7.99 -5.32 8.53
N ARG A 93 -6.74 -5.72 8.80
CA ARG A 93 -6.03 -6.78 8.08
C ARG A 93 -5.56 -7.81 9.06
N ASN A 94 -5.60 -9.07 8.64
CA ASN A 94 -4.90 -10.12 9.35
C ASN A 94 -3.42 -10.05 8.99
N LEU A 95 -2.64 -9.36 9.83
CA LEU A 95 -1.22 -9.15 9.65
C LEU A 95 -0.45 -10.39 10.15
N SER A 96 0.44 -10.94 9.31
CA SER A 96 1.31 -12.09 9.63
C SER A 96 2.73 -11.92 9.09
N GLY A 97 3.73 -12.54 9.72
CA GLY A 97 5.11 -12.54 9.24
C GLY A 97 5.88 -11.28 9.62
N ILE A 98 6.05 -10.33 8.69
CA ILE A 98 6.87 -9.10 8.87
C ILE A 98 6.37 -8.24 10.05
N TRP A 99 5.18 -8.54 10.58
CA TRP A 99 4.52 -7.83 11.68
C TRP A 99 4.79 -8.44 13.05
N GLU A 100 5.54 -9.55 13.14
CA GLU A 100 5.89 -10.20 14.41
C GLU A 100 6.77 -9.32 15.30
N ASP A 101 7.51 -8.37 14.72
CA ASP A 101 8.33 -7.43 15.47
C ASP A 101 7.51 -6.29 16.12
N LEU A 102 6.21 -6.17 15.84
CA LEU A 102 5.35 -5.16 16.47
C LEU A 102 5.30 -5.30 17.99
N ASP A 103 5.23 -6.52 18.50
CA ASP A 103 5.14 -6.78 19.94
C ASP A 103 6.49 -6.56 20.65
N ARG A 104 7.58 -6.31 19.90
CA ARG A 104 8.92 -5.99 20.43
C ARG A 104 9.21 -4.49 20.45
N ALA A 105 8.37 -3.68 19.83
CA ALA A 105 8.55 -2.24 19.76
C ALA A 105 8.23 -1.57 21.10
N GLU A 106 8.98 -0.51 21.45
CA GLU A 106 8.67 0.33 22.61
C GLU A 106 7.35 1.07 22.40
N SER A 107 7.12 1.53 21.17
CA SER A 107 5.85 2.14 20.76
C SER A 107 5.57 1.93 19.28
N VAL A 108 4.27 1.91 18.94
CA VAL A 108 3.78 1.77 17.57
C VAL A 108 2.92 2.99 17.22
N VAL A 109 3.26 3.65 16.12
CA VAL A 109 2.57 4.83 15.61
C VAL A 109 1.80 4.46 14.34
N PHE A 110 0.48 4.54 14.40
CA PHE A 110 -0.38 4.32 13.23
C PHE A 110 -0.60 5.62 12.46
N VAL A 111 -0.29 5.62 11.16
CA VAL A 111 -0.34 6.79 10.30
C VAL A 111 -1.33 6.54 9.15
N PRO A 112 -2.52 7.18 9.14
CA PRO A 112 -3.44 7.07 8.02
C PRO A 112 -2.86 7.75 6.79
N SER A 113 -3.05 7.15 5.62
CA SER A 113 -2.59 7.67 4.34
C SER A 113 -3.68 7.62 3.29
N ALA A 114 -3.79 8.68 2.49
CA ALA A 114 -4.74 8.77 1.38
C ALA A 114 -4.25 8.03 0.12
N HIS A 115 -2.98 7.67 0.05
CA HIS A 115 -2.31 7.32 -1.22
C HIS A 115 -1.78 5.89 -1.29
N ILE A 116 -1.64 5.20 -0.15
CA ILE A 116 -1.18 3.80 -0.17
C ILE A 116 -2.31 2.81 -0.47
N GLY A 117 -3.53 3.32 -0.69
CA GLY A 117 -4.70 2.52 -1.04
C GLY A 117 -4.93 1.38 -0.03
N PRO A 118 -5.12 0.14 -0.48
CA PRO A 118 -5.39 -0.99 0.42
C PRO A 118 -4.13 -1.56 1.08
N TYR A 119 -2.94 -1.03 0.82
CA TYR A 119 -1.69 -1.57 1.35
C TYR A 119 -1.40 -1.04 2.75
N VAL A 120 -0.50 -1.74 3.45
CA VAL A 120 0.07 -1.27 4.71
C VAL A 120 1.58 -1.36 4.57
N SER A 121 2.27 -0.34 5.04
CA SER A 121 3.73 -0.28 5.07
C SER A 121 4.20 -0.11 6.50
N MET A 122 5.39 -0.61 6.79
CA MET A 122 6.03 -0.51 8.09
C MET A 122 7.44 0.03 7.91
N PHE A 123 7.84 0.95 8.77
CA PHE A 123 9.24 1.37 8.87
C PHE A 123 9.63 1.64 10.32
N HIS A 124 10.92 1.49 10.58
CA HIS A 124 11.51 1.66 11.90
C HIS A 124 12.19 3.03 11.94
N HIS A 125 11.97 3.77 13.03
CA HIS A 125 12.72 4.98 13.32
C HIS A 125 12.99 5.01 14.82
N ASP A 126 14.27 5.03 15.19
CA ASP A 126 14.74 4.84 16.55
C ASP A 126 14.17 3.56 17.20
N GLN A 127 13.48 3.65 18.34
CA GLN A 127 12.81 2.53 19.00
C GLN A 127 11.30 2.43 18.69
N GLN A 128 10.83 3.19 17.70
CA GLN A 128 9.44 3.24 17.30
C GLN A 128 9.19 2.52 15.98
N ILE A 129 8.04 1.88 15.87
CA ILE A 129 7.55 1.34 14.61
C ILE A 129 6.42 2.21 14.09
N TYR A 130 6.53 2.66 12.84
CA TYR A 130 5.50 3.39 12.14
C TYR A 130 4.74 2.46 11.20
N VAL A 131 3.42 2.41 11.34
CA VAL A 131 2.53 1.61 10.52
C VAL A 131 1.67 2.53 9.67
N LEU A 132 1.99 2.62 8.39
CA LEU A 132 1.22 3.41 7.42
C LEU A 132 0.09 2.54 6.88
N PHE A 133 -1.15 3.01 6.98
CA PHE A 133 -2.33 2.29 6.52
C PHE A 133 -3.23 3.19 5.66
N GLY A 134 -3.97 2.59 4.72
CA GLY A 134 -4.99 3.33 3.96
C GLY A 134 -6.05 3.92 4.87
N ALA A 135 -6.26 5.23 4.80
CA ALA A 135 -7.19 5.94 5.66
C ALA A 135 -8.59 5.31 5.60
N ARG A 136 -9.12 4.96 6.78
CA ARG A 136 -10.39 4.27 6.97
C ARG A 136 -10.99 4.62 8.33
N MET A 137 -12.23 4.19 8.58
CA MET A 137 -12.84 4.29 9.91
C MET A 137 -12.74 2.95 10.66
N PRO A 138 -12.83 2.98 12.00
CA PRO A 138 -13.09 1.79 12.80
C PRO A 138 -14.43 1.14 12.44
N GLU A 139 -14.56 -0.16 12.68
CA GLU A 139 -15.83 -0.85 12.51
C GLU A 139 -16.90 -0.28 13.44
N GLY A 140 -18.14 -0.16 12.93
CA GLY A 140 -19.28 0.36 13.68
C GLY A 140 -19.38 1.89 13.79
N VAL A 141 -18.35 2.65 13.38
CA VAL A 141 -18.40 4.12 13.41
C VAL A 141 -19.10 4.67 12.17
N LYS A 142 -20.23 5.37 12.35
CA LYS A 142 -20.97 5.99 11.24
C LYS A 142 -20.20 7.15 10.62
N MET A 143 -20.21 7.14 9.30
CA MET A 143 -19.51 8.00 8.35
C MET A 143 -19.80 9.50 8.54
N ARG A 144 -18.78 10.30 8.86
CA ARG A 144 -18.87 11.78 8.86
C ARG A 144 -18.42 12.42 7.54
N SER A 145 -17.59 11.74 6.73
CA SER A 145 -17.05 12.25 5.46
C SER A 145 -17.44 11.38 4.26
N ALA A 146 -18.10 11.98 3.26
CA ALA A 146 -18.53 11.30 2.03
C ALA A 146 -17.37 10.95 1.08
N ALA A 147 -16.21 11.60 1.22
CA ALA A 147 -15.05 11.39 0.35
C ALA A 147 -14.30 10.08 0.69
N LEU A 148 -14.17 9.77 1.98
CA LEU A 148 -13.51 8.54 2.46
C LEU A 148 -14.20 7.29 1.89
N THR A 149 -15.52 7.35 1.70
CA THR A 149 -16.35 6.16 1.46
C THR A 149 -16.56 5.85 -0.01
N ARG A 150 -16.53 6.87 -0.87
CA ARG A 150 -16.38 6.66 -2.30
C ARG A 150 -15.00 6.07 -2.63
N SER A 151 -13.93 6.61 -2.05
CA SER A 151 -12.56 6.15 -2.31
C SER A 151 -12.34 4.71 -1.85
N GLU A 152 -12.82 4.36 -0.64
CA GLU A 152 -12.75 2.99 -0.14
C GLU A 152 -13.55 2.02 -1.01
N LEU A 153 -14.76 2.40 -1.42
CA LEU A 153 -15.59 1.58 -2.30
C LEU A 153 -14.92 1.36 -3.67
N LEU A 154 -14.33 2.39 -4.27
CA LEU A 154 -13.58 2.27 -5.51
C LEU A 154 -12.43 1.27 -5.39
N VAL A 155 -11.63 1.34 -4.31
CA VAL A 155 -10.55 0.39 -4.06
C VAL A 155 -11.05 -1.05 -3.98
N ARG A 156 -12.17 -1.28 -3.28
CA ARG A 156 -12.80 -2.61 -3.15
C ARG A 156 -13.28 -3.14 -4.50
N LEU A 157 -13.94 -2.29 -5.30
CA LEU A 157 -14.47 -2.67 -6.62
C LEU A 157 -13.36 -2.90 -7.64
N SER A 158 -12.33 -2.05 -7.67
CA SER A 158 -11.18 -2.24 -8.56
C SER A 158 -10.42 -3.54 -8.28
N ALA A 159 -10.40 -4.02 -7.04
CA ALA A 159 -9.85 -5.33 -6.73
C ALA A 159 -10.70 -6.51 -7.22
N LEU A 160 -12.01 -6.33 -7.44
CA LEU A 160 -12.88 -7.37 -8.01
C LEU A 160 -13.04 -7.28 -9.53
N ALA A 161 -12.78 -6.11 -10.14
CA ALA A 161 -12.94 -5.87 -11.57
C ALA A 161 -11.76 -6.42 -12.41
N ASP A 162 -11.47 -7.72 -12.29
CA ASP A 162 -10.39 -8.42 -13.00
C ASP A 162 -10.67 -9.92 -13.05
N ASP A 163 -10.67 -10.47 -14.27
CA ASP A 163 -11.07 -11.85 -14.55
C ASP A 163 -10.24 -12.85 -13.75
N THR A 164 -8.92 -12.74 -13.79
CA THR A 164 -8.01 -13.63 -13.05
C THR A 164 -8.25 -13.55 -11.55
N ARG A 165 -8.49 -12.36 -10.98
CA ARG A 165 -8.84 -12.23 -9.56
C ARG A 165 -10.16 -12.91 -9.23
N LEU A 166 -11.17 -12.81 -10.08
CA LEU A 166 -12.44 -13.52 -9.87
C LEU A 166 -12.24 -15.04 -9.94
N THR A 167 -11.47 -15.55 -10.89
CA THR A 167 -11.13 -16.98 -10.96
C THR A 167 -10.38 -17.47 -9.72
N ILE A 168 -9.47 -16.66 -9.16
CA ILE A 168 -8.80 -17.01 -7.90
C ILE A 168 -9.82 -17.15 -6.75
N LEU A 169 -10.80 -16.24 -6.66
CA LEU A 169 -11.84 -16.31 -5.63
C LEU A 169 -12.74 -17.55 -5.82
N GLU A 170 -13.08 -17.91 -7.06
CA GLU A 170 -13.83 -19.13 -7.38
C GLU A 170 -13.07 -20.38 -6.96
N LEU A 171 -11.78 -20.51 -7.34
CA LEU A 171 -10.94 -21.64 -6.95
C LEU A 171 -10.85 -21.81 -5.43
N LEU A 172 -10.73 -20.71 -4.69
CA LEU A 172 -10.68 -20.73 -3.23
C LEU A 172 -12.02 -21.03 -2.58
N THR A 173 -13.13 -20.80 -3.28
CA THR A 173 -14.47 -21.23 -2.86
C THR A 173 -14.63 -22.74 -2.99
N GLU A 174 -14.01 -23.36 -4.00
CA GLU A 174 -14.08 -24.81 -4.23
C GLU A 174 -13.11 -25.63 -3.37
N ARG A 175 -11.98 -25.04 -2.96
CA ARG A 175 -10.83 -25.75 -2.37
C ARG A 175 -10.52 -25.36 -0.92
N ASP A 176 -11.28 -24.45 -0.33
CA ASP A 176 -11.10 -23.83 1.00
C ASP A 176 -9.77 -23.05 1.21
N GLU A 177 -8.63 -23.64 0.88
CA GLU A 177 -7.30 -23.03 1.00
C GLU A 177 -6.39 -23.50 -0.16
N LEU A 178 -5.65 -22.57 -0.78
CA LEU A 178 -4.64 -22.90 -1.80
C LEU A 178 -3.34 -22.14 -1.54
N CYS A 179 -2.20 -22.80 -1.80
CA CYS A 179 -0.89 -22.14 -1.71
C CYS A 179 -0.53 -21.43 -3.02
N ALA A 180 0.33 -20.42 -2.94
CA ALA A 180 0.68 -19.57 -4.09
C ALA A 180 1.12 -20.38 -5.32
N GLN A 181 1.89 -21.46 -5.11
CA GLN A 181 2.39 -22.31 -6.19
C GLN A 181 1.26 -23.11 -6.87
N ASP A 182 0.24 -23.52 -6.12
CA ASP A 182 -0.92 -24.23 -6.66
C ASP A 182 -1.72 -23.29 -7.56
N ILE A 183 -1.94 -22.04 -7.11
CA ILE A 183 -2.64 -21.00 -7.89
C ILE A 183 -1.87 -20.67 -9.18
N ILE A 184 -0.54 -20.52 -9.09
CA ILE A 184 0.35 -20.31 -10.25
C ILE A 184 0.18 -21.44 -11.28
N THR A 185 0.16 -22.68 -10.81
CA THR A 185 0.07 -23.87 -11.65
C THR A 185 -1.32 -24.01 -12.28
N LEU A 186 -2.37 -23.89 -11.48
CA LEU A 186 -3.76 -24.04 -11.91
C LEU A 186 -4.19 -22.98 -12.94
N LEU A 187 -3.70 -21.75 -12.79
CA LEU A 187 -4.04 -20.63 -13.66
C LEU A 187 -2.99 -20.33 -14.75
N ASN A 188 -1.91 -21.12 -14.82
CA ASN A 188 -0.80 -20.93 -15.73
C ASN A 188 -0.25 -19.49 -15.72
N LEU A 189 -0.11 -18.90 -14.52
CA LEU A 189 0.36 -17.54 -14.33
C LEU A 189 1.88 -17.50 -14.15
N SER A 190 2.51 -16.38 -14.51
CA SER A 190 3.86 -16.11 -14.03
C SER A 190 3.83 -15.85 -12.51
N GLN A 191 4.94 -16.13 -11.83
CA GLN A 191 5.07 -15.86 -10.39
C GLN A 191 4.83 -14.37 -10.06
N SER A 192 5.32 -13.45 -10.90
CA SER A 192 5.10 -12.01 -10.72
C SER A 192 3.64 -11.61 -10.87
N SER A 193 2.93 -12.20 -11.85
CA SER A 193 1.50 -11.96 -12.06
C SER A 193 0.67 -12.49 -10.88
N ALA A 194 0.85 -13.76 -10.51
CA ALA A 194 0.14 -14.36 -9.38
C ALA A 194 0.39 -13.60 -8.08
N SER A 195 1.64 -13.24 -7.79
CA SER A 195 2.01 -12.43 -6.62
C SER A 195 1.26 -11.10 -6.60
N ARG A 196 1.12 -10.41 -7.74
CA ARG A 196 0.36 -9.15 -7.85
C ARG A 196 -1.12 -9.37 -7.55
N HIS A 197 -1.76 -10.36 -8.16
CA HIS A 197 -3.19 -10.64 -7.93
C HIS A 197 -3.46 -11.00 -6.47
N LEU A 198 -2.67 -11.92 -5.90
CA LEU A 198 -2.78 -12.36 -4.52
C LEU A 198 -2.53 -11.21 -3.55
N ARG A 199 -1.47 -10.42 -3.78
CA ARG A 199 -1.19 -9.24 -2.96
C ARG A 199 -2.34 -8.25 -3.00
N GLN A 200 -2.97 -8.02 -4.15
CA GLN A 200 -4.10 -7.08 -4.26
C GLN A 200 -5.36 -7.60 -3.56
N LEU A 201 -5.70 -8.88 -3.71
CA LEU A 201 -6.86 -9.47 -3.05
C LEU A 201 -6.68 -9.55 -1.51
N THR A 202 -5.48 -9.90 -1.05
CA THR A 202 -5.10 -9.77 0.37
C THR A 202 -5.05 -8.31 0.80
N ALA A 203 -4.67 -7.38 -0.11
CA ALA A 203 -4.68 -5.95 0.15
C ALA A 203 -6.11 -5.45 0.50
N THR A 204 -7.09 -5.87 -0.28
CA THR A 204 -8.48 -5.45 -0.07
C THR A 204 -9.24 -6.31 0.95
N GLY A 205 -8.57 -7.30 1.54
CA GLY A 205 -9.10 -8.17 2.60
C GLY A 205 -9.99 -9.30 2.10
N TYR A 206 -10.06 -9.55 0.78
CA TYR A 206 -10.83 -10.67 0.22
C TYR A 206 -10.17 -12.02 0.46
N LEU A 207 -8.83 -12.02 0.64
CA LEU A 207 -8.08 -13.21 1.02
C LEU A 207 -7.48 -13.05 2.41
N VAL A 208 -7.50 -14.14 3.18
CA VAL A 208 -6.70 -14.31 4.38
C VAL A 208 -5.42 -15.03 3.98
N GLU A 209 -4.27 -14.44 4.32
CA GLU A 209 -2.96 -15.06 4.11
C GLU A 209 -2.52 -15.80 5.37
N ARG A 210 -2.07 -17.04 5.22
CA ARG A 210 -1.43 -17.84 6.27
C ARG A 210 -0.10 -18.39 5.77
N ARG A 211 0.93 -18.34 6.61
CA ARG A 211 2.19 -19.04 6.34
C ARG A 211 2.08 -20.49 6.79
N ARG A 212 2.33 -21.42 5.87
CA ARG A 212 2.52 -22.84 6.12
C ARG A 212 3.98 -23.17 5.80
N GLU A 213 4.80 -23.27 6.85
CA GLU A 213 6.25 -23.39 6.76
C GLU A 213 6.85 -22.23 5.96
N VAL A 214 7.29 -22.49 4.72
CA VAL A 214 7.90 -21.50 3.82
C VAL A 214 6.87 -20.97 2.79
N ALA A 215 5.72 -21.63 2.63
CA ALA A 215 4.72 -21.31 1.64
C ALA A 215 3.65 -20.35 2.19
N LYS A 216 3.21 -19.42 1.34
CA LYS A 216 2.01 -18.62 1.59
C LYS A 216 0.79 -19.34 1.03
N CYS A 217 -0.20 -19.55 1.89
CA CYS A 217 -1.48 -20.14 1.52
C CYS A 217 -2.60 -19.15 1.83
N TYR A 218 -3.64 -19.19 1.01
CA TYR A 218 -4.70 -18.21 0.99
C TYR A 218 -6.04 -18.90 1.13
N SER A 219 -6.95 -18.28 1.86
CA SER A 219 -8.36 -18.67 1.93
C SER A 219 -9.25 -17.46 1.70
N LEU A 220 -10.49 -17.70 1.31
CA LEU A 220 -11.47 -16.64 1.07
C LEU A 220 -11.92 -16.01 2.40
N ASN A 221 -12.10 -14.69 2.41
CA ASN A 221 -12.77 -13.96 3.49
C ASN A 221 -14.22 -13.62 3.09
N PRO A 222 -15.23 -14.41 3.50
CA PRO A 222 -16.62 -14.21 3.10
C PRO A 222 -17.24 -12.94 3.70
N ASP A 223 -16.80 -12.52 4.88
CA ASP A 223 -17.30 -11.32 5.56
C ASP A 223 -16.98 -10.08 4.74
N ARG A 224 -15.78 -10.03 4.16
CA ARG A 224 -15.35 -8.89 3.34
C ARG A 224 -16.19 -8.71 2.08
N LEU A 225 -16.65 -9.81 1.48
CA LEU A 225 -17.53 -9.77 0.32
C LEU A 225 -18.89 -9.20 0.71
N SER A 226 -19.45 -9.69 1.82
CA SER A 226 -20.72 -9.22 2.37
C SER A 226 -20.69 -7.72 2.69
N ASP A 227 -19.62 -7.24 3.31
CA ASP A 227 -19.40 -5.82 3.60
C ASP A 227 -19.37 -4.98 2.33
N THR A 228 -18.74 -5.47 1.27
CA THR A 228 -18.59 -4.74 0.02
C THR A 228 -19.94 -4.59 -0.69
N ILE A 229 -20.75 -5.64 -0.70
CA ILE A 229 -22.12 -5.59 -1.23
C ILE A 229 -22.98 -4.62 -0.41
N LEU A 230 -22.90 -4.67 0.91
CA LEU A 230 -23.63 -3.76 1.80
C LEU A 230 -23.21 -2.30 1.58
N ALA A 231 -21.91 -2.04 1.47
CA ALA A 231 -21.37 -0.71 1.22
C ALA A 231 -21.83 -0.17 -0.14
N LEU A 232 -21.78 -0.98 -1.20
CA LEU A 232 -22.26 -0.61 -2.53
C LEU A 232 -23.77 -0.31 -2.52
N ARG A 233 -24.56 -1.18 -1.87
CA ARG A 233 -26.01 -0.99 -1.73
C ARG A 233 -26.34 0.30 -0.99
N THR A 234 -25.61 0.60 0.08
CA THR A 234 -25.79 1.82 0.88
C THR A 234 -25.40 3.05 0.06
N PHE A 235 -24.28 3.00 -0.65
CA PHE A 235 -23.80 4.09 -1.52
C PHE A 235 -24.81 4.45 -2.62
N VAL A 236 -25.45 3.44 -3.24
CA VAL A 236 -26.46 3.64 -4.29
C VAL A 236 -27.82 4.09 -3.72
N ARG A 237 -28.18 3.66 -2.50
CA ARG A 237 -29.51 3.92 -1.90
C ARG A 237 -29.69 5.27 -1.20
N GLY A 238 -28.64 6.08 -1.01
CA GLY A 238 -28.83 7.50 -0.68
C GLY A 238 -27.69 8.16 0.09
N LYS A 239 -27.51 9.49 0.12
CA LYS A 239 -28.16 10.69 -0.49
C LYS A 239 -29.62 10.65 -1.01
N ALA A 240 -30.52 9.98 -0.30
CA ALA A 240 -31.97 10.13 -0.44
C ALA A 240 -32.53 10.45 0.94
#